data_AF-A0A1B6Y6N3-F1
#
_entry.id   AF-A0A1B6Y6N3-F1
#
_cell.length_a   1.000
_cell.length_b   1.000
_cell.length_c   1.000
_cell.angle_alpha   90.00
_cell.angle_beta   90.00
_cell.angle_gamma   90.00
#
_symmetry.space_group_name_H-M   'P 1'
#
loop_
_entity.id
_entity.type
_entity.pdbx_description
1 polymer ?
#
loop_
_entity_poly.entity_id
_entity_poly.type
_entity_poly.pdbx_seq_one_letter_code
_entity_poly.pdbx_strand_id
1 'polypeptide(L)'
;MNKQLYRISVFLVFLVINCNNDRVFINSFNEDQTITILTQDTIRYVINGEHKSIPDTNYIKYKISSRRFADEFGVCWDKDGYKWKVVNEALEIVDNRLNSNLYFLKINHDLDSRNIPTMINYMENDCIRFTIEDNIGVRLGILKSYHVVAENGKYIN
;
A
#
# COMPACT_ATOMS: atom_id res chain seq x y z
N MET A 1 -22.31 -53.77 -35.89
CA MET A 1 -22.00 -53.58 -34.45
C MET A 1 -20.60 -53.00 -34.34
N ASN A 2 -20.47 -51.66 -34.35
CA ASN A 2 -19.18 -50.97 -34.23
C ASN A 2 -19.16 -50.17 -32.91
N LYS A 3 -18.28 -50.58 -32.01
CA LYS A 3 -17.86 -49.82 -30.82
C LYS A 3 -16.72 -48.90 -31.25
N GLN A 4 -16.82 -47.61 -30.93
CA GLN A 4 -15.75 -46.59 -30.77
C GLN A 4 -16.47 -45.23 -30.75
N LEU A 5 -16.23 -44.25 -29.90
CA LEU A 5 -15.35 -44.03 -28.76
C LEU A 5 -15.97 -42.84 -28.01
N TYR A 6 -15.95 -42.89 -26.69
CA TYR A 6 -16.37 -41.84 -25.76
C TYR A 6 -15.67 -40.50 -26.09
N ARG A 7 -16.44 -39.42 -26.33
CA ARG A 7 -15.93 -38.03 -26.26
C ARG A 7 -16.49 -37.39 -24.99
N ILE A 8 -15.79 -37.57 -23.87
CA ILE A 8 -16.01 -36.77 -22.67
C ILE A 8 -15.39 -35.41 -22.95
N SER A 9 -16.21 -34.41 -23.28
CA SER A 9 -15.81 -33.01 -23.18
C SER A 9 -15.86 -32.60 -21.72
N VAL A 10 -14.75 -32.78 -20.99
CA VAL A 10 -14.54 -32.09 -19.71
C VAL A 10 -14.23 -30.64 -20.04
N PHE A 11 -15.25 -29.78 -20.03
CA PHE A 11 -15.05 -28.33 -20.04
C PHE A 11 -14.63 -27.91 -18.62
N LEU A 12 -13.35 -28.12 -18.32
CA LEU A 12 -12.72 -27.73 -17.07
C LEU A 12 -12.42 -26.23 -17.12
N VAL A 13 -13.46 -25.41 -16.98
CA VAL A 13 -13.28 -23.97 -16.78
C VAL A 13 -12.88 -23.76 -15.33
N PHE A 14 -11.56 -23.78 -15.10
CA PHE A 14 -10.96 -23.10 -13.95
C PHE A 14 -11.32 -21.60 -14.04
N LEU A 15 -12.46 -21.22 -13.48
CA LEU A 15 -12.64 -19.86 -13.01
C LEU A 15 -11.77 -19.72 -11.75
N VAL A 16 -10.47 -19.50 -11.97
CA VAL A 16 -9.57 -18.94 -10.97
C VAL A 16 -10.06 -17.54 -10.70
N ILE A 17 -10.92 -17.42 -9.70
CA ILE A 17 -11.32 -16.14 -9.11
C ILE A 17 -10.09 -15.64 -8.36
N ASN A 18 -9.17 -15.01 -9.08
CA ASN A 18 -7.93 -14.51 -8.51
C ASN A 18 -8.17 -13.11 -7.96
N CYS A 19 -8.85 -13.03 -6.83
CA CYS A 19 -8.98 -11.78 -6.08
C CYS A 19 -7.71 -11.61 -5.23
N ASN A 20 -6.70 -10.93 -5.80
CA ASN A 20 -5.50 -10.52 -5.07
C ASN A 20 -5.77 -9.16 -4.42
N ASN A 21 -5.87 -9.10 -3.09
CA ASN A 21 -5.92 -7.83 -2.36
C ASN A 21 -4.52 -7.43 -1.89
N ASP A 22 -3.62 -7.21 -2.87
CA ASP A 22 -2.27 -6.70 -2.61
C ASP A 22 -2.26 -5.16 -2.38
N ARG A 23 -3.46 -4.58 -2.15
CA ARG A 23 -3.72 -3.15 -2.14
C ARG A 23 -4.36 -2.75 -0.82
N VAL A 24 -3.91 -1.62 -0.29
CA VAL A 24 -4.52 -0.92 0.83
C VAL A 24 -5.01 0.42 0.32
N PHE A 25 -6.29 0.70 0.52
CA PHE A 25 -6.89 1.99 0.20
C PHE A 25 -7.02 2.80 1.47
N ILE A 26 -6.61 4.06 1.40
CA ILE A 26 -6.56 4.96 2.54
C ILE A 26 -7.33 6.21 2.14
N ASN A 27 -8.46 6.44 2.79
CA ASN A 27 -9.30 7.59 2.49
C ASN A 27 -9.06 8.73 3.46
N SER A 28 -9.24 9.96 3.00
CA SER A 28 -9.40 11.12 3.86
C SER A 28 -10.65 10.98 4.73
N PHE A 29 -10.71 11.73 5.83
CA PHE A 29 -11.83 11.66 6.78
C PHE A 29 -13.19 12.01 6.17
N ASN A 30 -13.19 12.84 5.12
CA ASN A 30 -14.34 13.23 4.31
C ASN A 30 -14.45 12.43 3.00
N GLU A 31 -13.61 11.42 2.79
CA GLU A 31 -13.59 10.51 1.64
C GLU A 31 -13.38 11.18 0.26
N ASP A 32 -12.87 12.41 0.21
CA ASP A 32 -12.62 13.15 -1.03
C ASP A 32 -11.24 12.89 -1.66
N GLN A 33 -10.31 12.34 -0.89
CA GLN A 33 -8.99 11.92 -1.30
C GLN A 33 -8.79 10.45 -0.94
N THR A 34 -8.09 9.72 -1.81
CA THR A 34 -7.70 8.33 -1.57
C THR A 34 -6.23 8.17 -1.90
N ILE A 35 -5.50 7.41 -1.11
CA ILE A 35 -4.18 6.88 -1.43
C ILE A 35 -4.30 5.37 -1.61
N THR A 36 -3.79 4.86 -2.72
CA THR A 36 -3.61 3.41 -2.89
C THR A 36 -2.16 3.05 -2.56
N ILE A 37 -1.96 2.16 -1.60
CA ILE A 37 -0.69 1.47 -1.38
C ILE A 37 -0.76 0.11 -2.06
N LEU A 38 0.22 -0.18 -2.90
CA LEU A 38 0.38 -1.49 -3.54
C LEU A 38 1.77 -2.00 -3.20
N THR A 39 1.87 -3.25 -2.78
CA THR A 39 3.17 -3.90 -2.55
C THR A 39 3.30 -5.12 -3.46
N GLN A 40 4.41 -5.17 -4.20
CA GLN A 40 4.79 -6.28 -5.07
C GLN A 40 6.22 -6.70 -4.72
N ASP A 41 6.36 -7.88 -4.13
CA ASP A 41 7.63 -8.39 -3.61
C ASP A 41 8.30 -7.40 -2.63
N THR A 42 9.42 -6.79 -3.05
CA THR A 42 10.20 -5.82 -2.26
C THR A 42 10.00 -4.38 -2.75
N ILE A 43 9.03 -4.16 -3.62
CA ILE A 43 8.68 -2.84 -4.16
C ILE A 43 7.34 -2.43 -3.60
N ARG A 44 7.29 -1.22 -3.05
CA ARG A 44 6.05 -0.59 -2.64
C ARG A 44 5.78 0.64 -3.50
N TYR A 45 4.51 0.83 -3.82
CA TYR A 45 3.97 1.97 -4.53
C TYR A 45 3.05 2.75 -3.60
N VAL A 46 3.23 4.06 -3.56
CA VAL A 46 2.26 5.00 -2.99
C VAL A 46 1.67 5.78 -4.17
N ILE A 47 0.37 5.61 -4.39
CA ILE A 47 -0.33 6.09 -5.58
C ILE A 47 -1.45 7.02 -5.14
N ASN A 48 -1.51 8.21 -5.74
CA ASN A 48 -2.64 9.10 -5.55
C ASN A 48 -3.89 8.56 -6.26
N GLY A 49 -5.02 8.47 -5.55
CA GLY A 49 -6.32 8.01 -6.05
C GLY A 49 -6.57 6.52 -5.80
N GLU A 50 -7.80 6.09 -6.05
CA GLU A 50 -8.18 4.67 -6.05
C GLU A 50 -7.77 4.01 -7.38
N HIS A 51 -6.80 3.09 -7.32
CA HIS A 51 -6.25 2.48 -8.53
C HIS A 51 -6.13 0.96 -8.43
N LYS A 52 -6.69 0.27 -9.46
CA LYS A 52 -6.57 -1.19 -9.63
C LYS A 52 -5.29 -1.65 -10.34
N SER A 53 -4.58 -0.72 -10.98
CA SER A 53 -3.29 -0.93 -11.65
C SER A 53 -2.37 0.27 -11.38
N ILE A 54 -1.07 0.12 -11.61
CA ILE A 54 -0.13 1.24 -11.46
C ILE A 54 -0.41 2.24 -12.60
N PRO A 55 -0.73 3.51 -12.31
CA PRO A 55 -0.94 4.52 -13.34
C PRO A 55 0.39 5.03 -13.90
N ASP A 56 0.36 5.74 -15.03
CA ASP A 56 1.58 6.30 -15.64
C ASP A 56 2.17 7.50 -14.88
N THR A 57 1.37 8.15 -14.02
CA THR A 57 1.71 9.37 -13.27
C THR A 57 1.12 9.34 -11.87
N ASN A 58 1.54 10.27 -11.01
CA ASN A 58 1.06 10.45 -9.64
C ASN A 58 1.26 9.23 -8.73
N TYR A 59 2.41 8.58 -8.89
CA TYR A 59 2.88 7.55 -7.98
C TYR A 59 4.35 7.78 -7.62
N ILE A 60 4.76 7.15 -6.54
CA ILE A 60 6.16 6.94 -6.19
C ILE A 60 6.34 5.48 -5.83
N LYS A 61 7.45 4.88 -6.28
CA LYS A 61 7.81 3.50 -5.94
C LYS A 61 9.18 3.43 -5.31
N TYR A 62 9.30 2.61 -4.29
CA TYR A 62 10.53 2.48 -3.49
C TYR A 62 10.75 1.04 -3.07
N LYS A 63 12.01 0.73 -2.75
CA LYS A 63 12.40 -0.56 -2.18
C LYS A 63 12.13 -0.57 -0.68
N ILE A 64 11.51 -1.64 -0.21
CA ILE A 64 11.36 -1.94 1.22
C ILE A 64 12.34 -3.02 1.65
N SER A 65 12.67 -3.04 2.94
CA SER A 65 13.58 -4.04 3.49
C SER A 65 12.89 -5.39 3.63
N SER A 66 13.46 -6.44 3.04
CA SER A 66 12.98 -7.81 3.21
C SER A 66 13.07 -8.34 4.64
N ARG A 67 13.67 -7.58 5.57
CA ARG A 67 13.77 -7.94 7.00
C ARG A 67 12.65 -7.38 7.86
N ARG A 68 11.86 -6.39 7.39
CA ARG A 68 10.79 -5.74 8.17
C ARG A 68 9.43 -6.40 8.00
N PHE A 69 8.89 -6.98 9.06
CA PHE A 69 7.60 -7.68 9.04
C PHE A 69 6.39 -6.75 9.16
N ALA A 70 6.65 -5.49 9.46
CA ALA A 70 5.66 -4.46 9.66
C ALA A 70 6.26 -3.15 9.19
N ASP A 71 5.48 -2.37 8.46
CA ASP A 71 5.86 -1.04 8.00
C ASP A 71 4.83 -0.02 8.45
N GLU A 72 5.26 0.89 9.32
CA GLU A 72 4.44 1.98 9.83
C GLU A 72 4.35 3.11 8.79
N PHE A 73 3.14 3.64 8.65
CA PHE A 73 2.82 4.78 7.81
C PHE A 73 2.24 5.91 8.67
N GLY A 74 2.65 7.13 8.35
CA GLY A 74 1.94 8.34 8.75
C GLY A 74 1.37 9.02 7.52
N VAL A 75 0.08 9.35 7.55
CA VAL A 75 -0.58 10.09 6.47
C VAL A 75 -1.27 11.29 7.07
N CYS A 76 -1.05 12.47 6.52
CA CYS A 76 -1.81 13.68 6.87
C CYS A 76 -2.49 14.24 5.62
N TRP A 77 -3.74 14.64 5.76
CA TRP A 77 -4.54 15.29 4.73
C TRP A 77 -4.46 16.80 4.87
N ASP A 78 -4.47 17.52 3.74
CA ASP A 78 -4.53 18.99 3.68
C ASP A 78 -3.55 19.73 4.61
N LYS A 79 -2.31 19.21 4.71
CA LYS A 79 -1.27 19.72 5.62
C LYS A 79 -0.15 20.43 4.84
N ASP A 80 0.25 21.61 5.34
CA ASP A 80 1.33 22.44 4.79
C ASP A 80 1.16 22.79 3.29
N GLY A 81 -0.08 22.94 2.82
CA GLY A 81 -0.39 23.24 1.41
C GLY A 81 -0.38 22.03 0.48
N TYR A 82 -0.14 20.82 1.01
CA TYR A 82 -0.25 19.57 0.26
C TYR A 82 -1.63 18.94 0.48
N LYS A 83 -2.18 18.33 -0.56
CA LYS A 83 -3.41 17.52 -0.45
C LYS A 83 -3.22 16.32 0.47
N TRP A 84 -2.04 15.71 0.38
CA TRP A 84 -1.62 14.73 1.37
C TRP A 84 -0.10 14.69 1.52
N LYS A 85 0.32 14.30 2.73
CA LYS A 85 1.70 14.02 3.10
C LYS A 85 1.78 12.60 3.65
N VAL A 86 2.65 11.78 3.09
CA VAL A 86 2.91 10.40 3.56
C VAL A 86 4.33 10.33 4.09
N VAL A 87 4.52 9.60 5.18
CA VAL A 87 5.82 9.10 5.61
C VAL A 87 5.78 7.58 5.71
N ASN A 88 6.82 6.94 5.20
CA ASN A 88 7.07 5.52 5.41
C ASN A 88 8.55 5.25 5.21
N GLU A 89 9.16 4.56 6.16
CA GLU A 89 10.57 4.25 6.12
C GLU A 89 10.91 3.28 4.95
N ALA A 90 11.74 3.72 4.00
CA ALA A 90 12.15 2.95 2.84
C ALA A 90 13.68 2.83 2.71
N LEU A 91 14.15 1.87 1.90
CA LEU A 91 15.58 1.75 1.60
C LEU A 91 16.03 2.75 0.52
N GLU A 92 15.22 2.89 -0.54
CA GLU A 92 15.60 3.65 -1.73
C GLU A 92 14.36 4.00 -2.57
N ILE A 93 14.25 5.24 -3.03
CA ILE A 93 13.27 5.62 -4.07
C ILE A 93 13.78 5.12 -5.43
N VAL A 94 12.96 4.31 -6.10
CA VAL A 94 13.30 3.74 -7.42
C VAL A 94 12.76 4.58 -8.56
N ASP A 95 11.56 5.14 -8.40
CA ASP A 95 10.93 6.01 -9.41
C ASP A 95 9.94 6.95 -8.71
N ASN A 96 9.96 8.22 -9.10
CA ASN A 96 9.08 9.24 -8.56
C ASN A 96 8.41 9.99 -9.71
N ARG A 97 7.11 9.73 -9.90
CA ARG A 97 6.23 10.42 -10.84
C ARG A 97 5.12 11.18 -10.12
N LEU A 98 5.30 11.42 -8.83
CA LEU A 98 4.34 12.12 -8.00
C LEU A 98 4.37 13.62 -8.32
N ASN A 99 3.20 14.25 -8.47
CA ASN A 99 3.15 15.70 -8.56
C ASN A 99 3.53 16.33 -7.21
N SER A 100 4.81 16.71 -7.08
CA SER A 100 5.38 17.23 -5.84
C SER A 100 4.87 18.61 -5.42
N ASN A 101 4.06 19.28 -6.26
CA ASN A 101 3.38 20.51 -5.88
C ASN A 101 2.09 20.26 -5.10
N LEU A 102 1.55 19.04 -5.17
CA LEU A 102 0.28 18.67 -4.54
C LEU A 102 0.46 17.60 -3.47
N TYR A 103 1.46 16.73 -3.62
CA TYR A 103 1.63 15.55 -2.79
C TYR A 103 3.07 15.42 -2.33
N PHE A 104 3.25 14.86 -1.13
CA PHE A 104 4.56 14.70 -0.52
C PHE A 104 4.74 13.29 0.04
N LEU A 105 5.84 12.63 -0.33
CA LEU A 105 6.30 11.41 0.34
C LEU A 105 7.66 11.67 0.99
N LYS A 106 7.78 11.33 2.27
CA LYS A 106 9.05 11.21 2.98
C LYS A 106 9.37 9.74 3.23
N ILE A 107 10.58 9.33 2.87
CA ILE A 107 11.01 7.92 3.02
C ILE A 107 11.82 7.62 4.30
N ASN A 108 11.94 8.58 5.20
CA ASN A 108 12.58 8.42 6.50
C ASN A 108 11.72 9.07 7.57
N HIS A 109 11.62 8.47 8.75
CA HIS A 109 10.89 9.08 9.87
C HIS A 109 11.57 10.38 10.31
N ASP A 110 10.79 11.28 10.91
CA ASP A 110 11.36 12.43 11.62
C ASP A 110 12.20 11.95 12.80
N LEU A 111 13.19 12.74 13.21
CA LEU A 111 13.96 12.47 14.42
C LEU A 111 13.52 13.41 15.53
N ASP A 112 13.36 12.88 16.74
CA ASP A 112 13.15 13.71 17.92
C ASP A 112 14.44 14.44 18.35
N SER A 113 14.37 15.26 19.40
CA SER A 113 15.53 16.00 19.93
C SER A 113 16.68 15.11 20.41
N ARG A 114 16.47 13.78 20.52
CA ARG A 114 17.47 12.78 20.90
C ARG A 114 17.96 11.96 19.71
N ASN A 115 17.62 12.35 18.47
CA ASN A 115 17.90 11.64 17.23
C ASN A 115 17.22 10.26 17.13
N ILE A 116 16.05 10.09 17.76
CA ILE A 116 15.27 8.84 17.69
C ILE A 116 14.15 9.01 16.66
N PRO A 117 13.99 8.05 15.71
CA PRO A 117 12.85 8.03 14.78
C PRO A 117 11.51 8.18 15.49
N THR A 118 10.65 9.06 14.99
CA THR A 118 9.35 9.39 15.59
C THR A 118 8.29 9.70 14.55
N MET A 119 7.03 9.45 14.91
CA MET A 119 5.82 9.76 14.14
C MET A 119 4.97 10.85 14.82
N ILE A 120 5.53 11.61 15.76
CA ILE A 120 4.77 12.57 16.58
C ILE A 120 3.99 13.60 15.73
N ASN A 121 4.54 14.03 14.59
CA ASN A 121 3.91 14.97 13.66
C ASN A 121 2.70 14.40 12.90
N TYR A 122 2.46 13.09 13.03
CA TYR A 122 1.37 12.34 12.42
C TYR A 122 0.35 11.88 13.48
N MET A 123 0.46 12.38 14.71
CA MET A 123 -0.52 12.17 15.78
C MET A 123 -1.55 13.32 15.89
N GLU A 124 -1.44 14.32 15.02
CA GLU A 124 -2.32 15.48 14.98
C GLU A 124 -3.70 15.15 14.36
N ASN A 125 -4.64 16.09 14.48
CA ASN A 125 -5.90 16.04 13.74
C ASN A 125 -5.63 15.99 12.23
N ASP A 126 -6.52 15.35 11.48
CA ASP A 126 -6.41 15.14 10.03
C ASP A 126 -5.22 14.26 9.58
N CYS A 127 -4.56 13.61 10.53
CA CYS A 127 -3.58 12.56 10.28
C CYS A 127 -4.10 11.18 10.72
N ILE A 128 -3.60 10.14 10.08
CA ILE A 128 -3.77 8.76 10.49
C ILE A 128 -2.40 8.08 10.57
N ARG A 129 -2.30 7.11 11.48
CA ARG A 129 -1.18 6.18 11.53
C ARG A 129 -1.70 4.77 11.40
N PHE A 130 -1.02 3.99 10.57
CA PHE A 130 -1.32 2.59 10.43
C PHE A 130 -0.07 1.80 10.10
N THR A 131 -0.13 0.52 10.41
CA THR A 131 0.95 -0.41 10.12
C THR A 131 0.44 -1.44 9.12
N ILE A 132 1.20 -1.68 8.05
CA ILE A 132 1.00 -2.80 7.14
C ILE A 132 1.88 -3.94 7.62
N GLU A 133 1.27 -5.03 8.07
CA GLU A 133 1.98 -6.24 8.49
C GLU A 133 2.03 -7.26 7.35
N ASP A 134 3.26 -7.64 6.99
CA ASP A 134 3.57 -8.66 6.01
C ASP A 134 3.70 -10.01 6.73
N ASN A 135 2.70 -10.87 6.60
CA ASN A 135 2.86 -12.24 7.07
C ASN A 135 3.89 -13.01 6.19
N ILE A 136 4.50 -14.06 6.74
CA ILE A 136 5.49 -14.89 6.03
C ILE A 136 4.93 -15.43 4.69
N GLY A 137 3.63 -15.71 4.64
CA GLY A 137 3.01 -16.17 3.41
C GLY A 137 3.03 -15.11 2.31
N VAL A 138 2.77 -13.83 2.62
CA VAL A 138 2.82 -12.73 1.64
C VAL A 138 4.23 -12.59 1.06
N ARG A 139 5.25 -12.63 1.92
CA ARG A 139 6.66 -12.55 1.48
C ARG A 139 7.10 -13.68 0.58
N LEU A 140 6.61 -14.90 0.85
CA LEU A 140 6.92 -16.07 0.05
C LEU A 140 6.05 -16.16 -1.22
N GLY A 141 5.17 -15.17 -1.47
CA GLY A 141 4.21 -15.20 -2.56
C GLY A 141 3.10 -16.26 -2.39
N ILE A 142 2.97 -16.82 -1.19
CA ILE A 142 2.02 -17.88 -0.83
C ILE A 142 0.66 -17.28 -0.42
N LEU A 143 0.67 -16.16 0.29
CA LEU A 143 -0.52 -15.41 0.70
C LEU A 143 -0.56 -14.05 -0.01
N LYS A 144 -1.73 -13.41 -0.03
CA LYS A 144 -2.03 -12.24 -0.88
C LYS A 144 -2.75 -11.13 -0.14
N SER A 145 -2.59 -11.10 1.19
CA SER A 145 -3.35 -10.20 2.06
C SER A 145 -2.48 -9.67 3.18
N TYR A 146 -2.48 -8.36 3.33
CA TYR A 146 -1.85 -7.64 4.43
C TYR A 146 -2.82 -7.51 5.60
N HIS A 147 -2.28 -7.41 6.82
CA HIS A 147 -3.05 -6.92 7.95
C HIS A 147 -2.75 -5.44 8.14
N VAL A 148 -3.80 -4.62 8.20
CA VAL A 148 -3.67 -3.18 8.46
C VAL A 148 -4.14 -2.90 9.88
N VAL A 149 -3.24 -2.37 10.70
CA VAL A 149 -3.53 -2.01 12.10
C VAL A 149 -3.59 -0.49 12.20
N ALA A 150 -4.78 0.07 12.43
CA ALA A 150 -4.94 1.49 12.70
C ALA A 150 -4.44 1.82 14.11
N GLU A 151 -3.50 2.76 14.22
CA GLU A 151 -2.91 3.13 15.51
C GLU A 151 -3.52 4.39 16.11
N ASN A 152 -4.06 5.28 15.28
CA ASN A 152 -4.89 6.43 15.66
C ASN A 152 -5.73 6.84 14.42
N GLY A 153 -7.06 6.89 14.55
CA GLY A 153 -8.00 7.22 13.47
C GLY A 153 -9.14 6.20 13.32
N LYS A 154 -10.34 6.68 12.94
CA LYS A 154 -11.55 5.85 12.71
C LYS A 154 -11.36 4.99 11.44
N TYR A 155 -11.56 3.68 11.58
CA TYR A 155 -11.79 2.63 10.56
C TYR A 155 -10.96 2.69 9.26
N ILE A 156 -10.08 1.70 9.09
CA ILE A 156 -9.54 1.28 7.79
C ILE A 156 -10.35 0.04 7.38
N ASN A 157 -11.06 0.10 6.25
CA ASN A 157 -11.83 -1.02 5.68
C ASN A 157 -11.00 -1.78 4.63
#